data_AF-A0A7X9BVS3-F1
#
_entry.id   AF-A0A7X9BVS3-F1
#
_cell.length_a   1.000
_cell.length_b   1.000
_cell.length_c   1.000
_cell.angle_alpha   90.00
_cell.angle_beta   90.00
_cell.angle_gamma   90.00
#
_symmetry.space_group_name_H-M   'P 1'
#
loop_
_entity.id
_entity.type
_entity.pdbx_description
1 polymer ?
#
loop_
_entity_poly.entity_id
_entity_poly.type
_entity_poly.pdbx_seq_one_letter_code
_entity_poly.pdbx_strand_id
1 'polypeptide(L)' 'MAKAKTTPPSNQEALTKFKLECAKEIGHLQYCKEYNDHYKGDLPSSQNGREGGPIGGQMVKRMIEMAKANIK' A
#
# COMPACT_ATOMS: atom_id res chain seq x y z
N MET A 1 13.57 -2.61 11.47
CA MET A 1 12.78 -1.65 10.68
C MET A 1 12.15 -0.64 11.64
N ALA A 2 12.37 0.65 11.45
CA ALA A 2 11.73 1.67 12.29
C ALA A 2 10.20 1.59 12.09
N LYS A 3 9.42 1.47 13.18
CA LYS A 3 7.97 1.70 13.13
C LYS A 3 7.77 3.11 12.59
N ALA A 4 7.14 3.26 11.43
CA ALA A 4 6.69 4.56 10.94
C ALA A 4 5.81 5.19 12.03
N LYS A 5 6.30 6.28 12.61
CA LYS A 5 5.87 6.83 13.91
C LYS A 5 4.63 7.74 13.81
N THR A 6 3.84 7.64 12.76
CA THR A 6 2.94 8.74 12.36
C THR A 6 1.46 8.39 12.25
N THR A 7 1.06 7.11 12.34
CA THR A 7 -0.36 6.73 12.23
C THR A 7 -0.87 6.07 13.52
N PRO A 8 -1.95 6.60 14.14
CA PRO A 8 -2.52 6.00 15.33
C PRO A 8 -2.97 4.55 15.04
N PRO A 9 -2.92 3.63 16.03
CA PRO A 9 -3.26 2.22 15.84
C PRO A 9 -4.62 2.00 15.18
N SER A 10 -5.61 2.83 15.54
CA SER A 10 -6.96 2.83 14.96
C SER A 10 -6.98 2.98 13.43
N ASN A 11 -6.02 3.71 12.88
CA ASN A 11 -5.99 4.02 11.45
C ASN A 11 -5.07 3.06 10.67
N GLN A 12 -4.27 2.24 11.36
CA GLN A 12 -3.38 1.27 10.70
C GLN A 12 -4.15 0.13 10.04
N GLU A 13 -5.22 -0.34 10.68
CA GLU A 13 -6.08 -1.38 10.11
C GLU A 13 -6.81 -0.87 8.86
N ALA A 14 -7.39 0.34 8.93
CA ALA A 14 -8.04 0.99 7.80
C ALA A 14 -7.08 1.19 6.62
N LEU A 15 -5.84 1.66 6.87
CA LEU A 15 -4.82 1.80 5.82
C LEU A 15 -4.38 0.45 5.25
N THR A 16 -4.28 -0.58 6.10
CA THR A 16 -3.92 -1.94 5.65
C THR A 16 -4.98 -2.48 4.71
N LYS A 17 -6.27 -2.38 5.09
CA LYS A 17 -7.39 -2.76 4.24
C LYS A 17 -7.39 -1.98 2.92
N PHE A 18 -7.23 -0.66 2.99
CA PHE A 18 -7.18 0.19 1.80
C PHE A 18 -6.04 -0.19 0.84
N LYS A 19 -4.84 -0.47 1.38
CA LYS A 19 -3.71 -0.98 0.59
C LYS A 19 -4.05 -2.29 -0.11
N LEU A 20 -4.66 -3.24 0.59
CA LEU A 20 -5.05 -4.53 0.03
C LEU A 20 -6.10 -4.40 -1.08
N GLU A 21 -7.08 -3.50 -0.91
CA GLU A 21 -8.05 -3.20 -1.96
C GLU A 21 -7.39 -2.61 -3.22
N CYS A 22 -6.45 -1.66 -3.04
CA CYS A 22 -5.69 -1.09 -4.15
C CYS A 22 -4.82 -2.14 -4.85
N ALA A 23 -4.16 -3.01 -4.09
CA ALA A 23 -3.36 -4.12 -4.63
C ALA A 23 -4.24 -5.12 -5.40
N LYS A 24 -5.43 -5.42 -4.90
CA LYS A 24 -6.41 -6.30 -5.58
C LYS A 24 -6.87 -5.71 -6.91
N GLU A 25 -7.17 -4.42 -6.94
CA GLU A 25 -7.62 -3.74 -8.16
C GLU A 25 -6.61 -3.85 -9.31
N ILE A 26 -5.32 -3.75 -9.00
CA ILE A 26 -4.25 -3.78 -10.00
C ILE A 26 -3.61 -5.18 -10.18
N GLY A 27 -4.16 -6.23 -9.55
CA GLY A 27 -3.65 -7.59 -9.68
C GLY A 27 -2.30 -7.85 -9.00
N HIS A 28 -1.98 -7.12 -7.92
CA HIS A 28 -0.69 -7.14 -7.22
C HIS A 28 -0.79 -7.69 -5.78
N LEU A 29 -1.83 -8.46 -5.44
CA LEU A 29 -2.02 -9.01 -4.09
C LEU A 29 -0.84 -9.87 -3.63
N GLN A 30 -0.22 -10.63 -4.54
CA GLN A 30 0.94 -11.48 -4.29
C GLN A 30 2.16 -10.71 -3.76
N TYR A 31 2.21 -9.38 -3.92
CA TYR A 31 3.29 -8.56 -3.39
C TYR A 31 2.99 -7.99 -1.99
N CYS A 32 1.81 -8.26 -1.44
CA CYS A 32 1.42 -7.89 -0.07
C CYS A 32 1.84 -8.97 0.94
N LYS A 33 2.21 -8.54 2.16
CA LYS A 33 2.72 -9.44 3.21
C LYS A 33 1.69 -10.49 3.65
N GLU A 34 0.40 -10.19 3.47
CA GLU A 34 -0.72 -11.06 3.81
C GLU A 34 -0.84 -12.24 2.83
N TYR A 35 -0.20 -12.16 1.67
CA TYR A 35 -0.26 -13.14 0.58
C TYR A 35 1.14 -13.63 0.14
N ASN A 36 2.19 -13.21 0.84
CA ASN A 36 3.57 -13.58 0.54
C ASN A 36 4.43 -13.41 1.80
N ASP A 37 5.14 -14.48 2.15
CA ASP A 37 6.02 -14.59 3.32
C ASP A 37 7.46 -14.12 3.07
N HIS A 38 7.79 -13.80 1.81
CA HIS A 38 9.13 -13.31 1.45
C HIS A 38 9.43 -11.97 2.13
N TYR A 39 10.51 -11.96 2.93
CA TYR A 39 11.09 -10.76 3.53
C TYR A 39 11.62 -9.79 2.47
N LYS A 40 10.92 -8.67 2.27
CA LYS A 40 11.27 -7.64 1.27
C LYS A 40 12.62 -6.95 1.51
N GLY A 41 13.25 -7.15 2.67
CA GLY A 41 14.56 -6.57 2.97
C GLY A 41 15.72 -7.23 2.22
N ASP A 42 15.54 -8.45 1.73
CA ASP A 42 16.56 -9.17 0.95
C ASP A 42 16.49 -8.87 -0.55
N LEU A 43 15.43 -8.16 -0.99
CA LEU A 43 15.22 -7.81 -2.38
C LEU A 43 15.95 -6.51 -2.76
N PRO A 44 16.53 -6.43 -3.97
CA PRO A 44 17.06 -5.17 -4.51
C PRO A 44 15.99 -4.07 -4.49
N SER A 45 16.39 -2.82 -4.21
CA SER A 45 15.46 -1.69 -4.19
C SER A 45 14.68 -1.52 -5.50
N SER A 46 15.30 -1.87 -6.63
CA SER A 46 14.66 -1.87 -7.94
C SER A 46 13.48 -2.85 -8.03
N GLN A 47 13.60 -4.04 -7.45
CA GLN A 47 12.53 -5.03 -7.40
C GLN A 47 11.41 -4.59 -6.46
N ASN A 48 11.75 -4.12 -5.26
CA ASN A 48 10.77 -3.56 -4.32
C ASN A 48 9.97 -2.40 -4.94
N GLY A 49 10.64 -1.53 -5.71
CA GLY A 49 9.99 -0.44 -6.44
C GLY A 49 9.03 -0.95 -7.52
N ARG A 50 9.41 -1.98 -8.29
CA ARG A 50 8.55 -2.57 -9.33
C ARG A 50 7.32 -3.27 -8.75
N GLU A 51 7.48 -3.98 -7.64
CA GLU A 51 6.41 -4.75 -7.01
C GLU A 51 5.45 -3.86 -6.19
N GLY A 52 6.02 -3.02 -5.31
CA GLY A 52 5.27 -2.21 -4.35
C GLY A 52 4.89 -0.82 -4.85
N GLY A 53 5.66 -0.25 -5.78
CA GLY A 53 5.43 1.09 -6.33
C GLY A 53 4.04 1.27 -6.94
N PRO A 54 3.56 0.35 -7.81
CA PRO A 54 2.22 0.44 -8.39
C PRO A 54 1.11 0.42 -7.35
N ILE A 55 1.25 -0.36 -6.26
CA ILE A 55 0.27 -0.40 -5.16
C ILE A 55 0.18 0.97 -4.49
N GLY A 56 1.33 1.57 -4.15
CA GLY A 56 1.37 2.91 -3.55
C GLY A 56 0.83 4.00 -4.49
N GLY A 57 1.14 3.92 -5.78
CA GLY A 57 0.59 4.83 -6.79
C GLY A 57 -0.94 4.76 -6.88
N GLN A 58 -1.50 3.55 -6.83
CA GLN A 58 -2.95 3.35 -6.85
C GLN A 58 -3.62 3.90 -5.57
N MET A 59 -2.99 3.73 -4.41
CA MET A 59 -3.46 4.31 -3.15
C MET A 59 -3.55 5.84 -3.26
N VAL A 60 -2.50 6.50 -3.74
CA VAL A 60 -2.48 7.97 -3.90
C VAL A 60 -3.52 8.43 -4.90
N LYS A 61 -3.67 7.72 -6.03
CA LYS A 61 -4.69 8.02 -7.05
C LYS A 61 -6.10 8.03 -6.44
N ARG A 62 -6.47 6.97 -5.72
CA ARG A 62 -7.77 6.86 -5.03
C ARG A 62 -7.96 7.94 -3.97
N MET A 63 -6.92 8.25 -3.19
CA MET A 63 -6.98 9.33 -2.19
C MET A 63 -7.26 10.69 -2.83
N ILE A 64 -6.65 10.99 -3.97
CA ILE A 64 -6.91 12.22 -4.73
C ILE A 64 -8.35 12.25 -5.27
N GLU A 65 -8.87 11.12 -5.77
CA GLU A 65 -10.26 11.01 -6.23
C GLU A 65 -11.26 11.25 -5.08
N MET A 66 -11.03 10.65 -3.91
CA MET A 66 -11.84 10.89 -2.71
C MET A 66 -11.80 12.36 -2.26
N ALA A 67 -10.60 12.96 -2.24
CA ALA A 67 -10.45 14.37 -1.90
C ALA A 67 -11.22 15.28 -2.87
N LYS A 68 -11.12 15.02 -4.18
CA LYS A 68 -11.88 15.76 -5.21
C LYS A 68 -13.39 15.61 -5.04
N ALA A 69 -13.88 14.42 -4.67
CA ALA A 69 -15.30 14.18 -4.42
C ALA A 69 -15.84 14.94 -3.19
N ASN A 70 -15.00 15.15 -2.18
CA ASN A 70 -15.34 15.81 -0.92
C ASN A 70 -15.20 17.34 -0.95
N ILE A 71 -14.64 17.91 -2.03
CA ILE A 71 -14.52 19.38 -2.24
C ILE A 71 -15.78 19.96 -2.93
N LYS A 72 -16.85 19.17 -3.08
CA LYS A 72 -18.12 19.63 -3.64
C LYS A 72 -18.88 20.59 -2.72
#